data_AF-A0A1J1I990-F1
#
_entry.id   AF-A0A1J1I990-F1
#
_cell.length_a   1.000
_cell.length_b   1.000
_cell.length_c   1.000
_cell.angle_alpha   90.00
_cell.angle_beta   90.00
_cell.angle_gamma   90.00
#
_symmetry.space_group_name_H-M   'P 1'
#
loop_
_entity.id
_entity.type
_entity.pdbx_description
1 polymer ?
#
loop_
_entity_poly.entity_id
_entity_poly.type
_entity_poly.pdbx_seq_one_letter_code
_entity_poly.pdbx_strand_id
1 'polypeptide(L)'
;MIAIPFLCDHVRSASKAVRNGAAVLIDFKTSYVENFKERILSVLESSMYELNAKQISKLFQVRPQKPRAVALWGIDYVIRSSSACCSTTIYVINV
;
A
#
# COMPACT_ATOMS: atom_id res chain seq x y z
N MET A 1 3.15 -3.48 12.64
CA MET A 1 3.92 -2.43 11.92
C MET A 1 4.12 -1.24 12.85
N ILE A 2 5.25 -0.55 12.78
CA ILE A 2 5.46 0.74 13.45
C ILE A 2 5.36 1.84 12.40
N ALA A 3 4.45 2.79 12.61
CA ALA A 3 4.21 3.88 11.67
C ALA A 3 4.70 5.21 12.25
N ILE A 4 5.65 5.83 11.56
CA ILE A 4 6.19 7.16 11.90
C ILE A 4 5.78 8.10 10.76
N PRO A 5 4.66 8.82 10.90
CA PRO A 5 4.15 9.65 9.83
C PRO A 5 4.92 10.98 9.77
N PHE A 6 5.56 11.25 8.63
CA PHE A 6 6.23 12.53 8.38
C PHE A 6 5.44 13.44 7.44
N LEU A 7 4.96 12.94 6.29
CA LEU A 7 4.24 13.75 5.31
C LEU A 7 3.14 12.97 4.58
N CYS A 8 2.10 13.71 4.13
CA CYS A 8 1.11 13.33 3.12
C CYS A 8 0.56 11.88 3.20
N ASP A 9 1.01 11.04 2.29
CA ASP A 9 0.55 9.68 2.05
C ASP A 9 1.02 8.71 3.14
N HIS A 10 2.17 8.96 3.76
CA HIS A 10 2.62 8.25 4.96
C HIS A 10 1.65 8.46 6.11
N VAL A 11 1.13 9.68 6.30
CA VAL A 11 0.15 9.98 7.36
C VAL A 11 -1.14 9.20 7.11
N ARG A 12 -1.68 9.27 5.90
CA ARG A 12 -2.95 8.60 5.55
C ARG A 12 -2.84 7.08 5.65
N SER A 13 -1.71 6.52 5.20
CA SER A 13 -1.45 5.08 5.27
C SER A 13 -1.26 4.61 6.72
N ALA A 14 -0.54 5.39 7.53
CA ALA A 14 -0.37 5.14 8.95
C ALA A 14 -1.71 5.12 9.69
N SER A 15 -2.55 6.15 9.51
CA SER A 15 -3.87 6.21 10.14
C SER A 15 -4.76 5.05 9.71
N LYS A 16 -4.69 4.62 8.45
CA LYS A 16 -5.45 3.45 7.96
C LYS A 16 -4.97 2.16 8.60
N ALA A 17 -3.66 1.97 8.73
CA ALA A 17 -3.11 0.77 9.36
C ALA A 17 -3.39 0.71 10.87
N VAL A 18 -3.40 1.85 11.57
CA VAL A 18 -3.78 1.94 12.99
C VAL A 18 -5.27 1.62 13.17
N ARG A 19 -6.15 2.20 12.35
CA ARG A 19 -7.60 1.89 12.38
C ARG A 19 -7.90 0.41 12.15
N ASN A 20 -7.10 -0.24 11.32
CA ASN A 20 -7.24 -1.67 11.04
C ASN A 20 -6.51 -2.56 12.08
N GLY A 21 -5.96 -1.99 13.17
CA GLY A 21 -5.29 -2.75 14.22
C GLY A 21 -3.99 -3.44 13.80
N ALA A 22 -3.39 -3.05 12.67
CA ALA A 22 -2.16 -3.66 12.15
C ALA A 22 -0.89 -2.84 12.44
N ALA A 23 -1.06 -1.64 13.01
CA ALA A 23 0.06 -0.74 13.30
C ALA A 23 -0.11 0.05 14.58
N VAL A 24 1.04 0.44 15.13
CA VAL A 24 1.17 1.39 16.23
C VAL A 24 1.75 2.69 15.66
N LEU A 25 1.10 3.81 15.95
CA LEU A 25 1.59 5.14 15.57
C LEU A 25 2.70 5.59 16.54
N ILE A 26 3.76 6.21 16.05
CA ILE A 26 4.71 6.95 16.90
C ILE A 26 4.67 8.39 16.45
N ASP A 27 4.27 9.28 17.36
CA ASP A 27 4.33 10.71 17.09
C ASP A 27 5.78 11.19 17.25
N PHE A 28 6.33 11.70 16.16
CA PHE A 28 7.70 12.20 16.11
C PHE A 28 7.86 13.49 16.93
N LYS A 29 6.79 14.27 17.14
CA LYS A 29 6.87 15.58 17.78
C LYS A 29 6.91 15.54 19.30
N THR A 30 6.35 14.50 19.91
CA THR A 30 6.00 14.50 21.35
C THR A 30 6.62 13.37 22.14
N SER A 31 6.95 12.22 21.54
CA SER A 31 7.26 11.03 22.34
C SER A 31 8.25 10.07 21.69
N TYR A 32 9.08 10.56 20.76
CA TYR A 32 9.92 9.69 19.94
C TYR A 32 10.89 8.85 20.77
N VAL A 33 11.55 9.42 21.79
CA VAL A 33 12.63 8.70 22.50
C VAL A 33 12.09 7.85 23.66
N GLU A 34 11.20 8.41 24.47
CA GLU A 34 10.73 7.77 25.70
C GLU A 34 9.86 6.53 25.43
N ASN A 35 9.02 6.58 24.39
CA ASN A 35 8.03 5.54 24.12
C ASN A 35 8.42 4.62 22.94
N PHE A 36 9.61 4.78 22.35
CA PHE A 36 10.04 3.98 21.21
C PHE A 36 10.15 2.50 21.55
N LYS A 37 10.88 2.22 22.64
CA LYS A 37 11.18 0.86 23.09
C LYS A 37 9.91 0.13 23.47
N GLU A 38 9.03 0.78 24.23
CA GLU A 38 7.77 0.21 24.66
C GLU A 38 6.86 -0.11 23.47
N ARG A 39 6.77 0.80 22.49
CA ARG A 39 5.97 0.56 21.28
C ARG A 39 6.53 -0.58 20.43
N ILE A 40 7.85 -0.71 20.31
CA ILE A 40 8.47 -1.89 19.66
C ILE A 40 8.08 -3.17 20.39
N LEU A 41 8.24 -3.21 21.72
CA LEU A 41 7.92 -4.39 22.52
C LEU A 41 6.44 -4.76 22.38
N SER A 42 5.54 -3.77 22.43
CA SER A 42 4.10 -4.03 22.26
C SER A 42 3.74 -4.70 20.93
N VAL A 43 4.47 -4.38 19.85
CA VAL A 43 4.25 -4.98 18.52
C VAL A 43 4.84 -6.38 18.43
N LEU A 44 5.94 -6.65 19.13
CA LEU A 44 6.59 -7.96 19.16
C LEU A 44 5.89 -8.96 20.08
N GLU A 45 5.36 -8.49 21.20
CA GLU A 45 4.71 -9.32 22.22
C GLU A 45 3.25 -9.64 21.86
N SER A 46 2.58 -8.73 21.15
CA SER A 46 1.18 -8.92 20.76
C SER A 46 1.03 -9.58 19.39
N SER A 47 0.48 -10.79 19.35
CA SER A 47 0.15 -11.50 18.11
C SER A 47 -0.97 -10.83 17.30
N MET A 48 -1.75 -9.92 17.91
CA MET A 48 -2.87 -9.24 17.25
C MET A 48 -2.43 -8.44 16.02
N TYR A 49 -1.28 -7.76 16.10
CA TYR A 49 -0.77 -6.98 14.98
C TYR A 49 -0.38 -7.87 13.80
N GLU A 50 0.17 -9.05 14.07
CA GLU A 50 0.53 -10.03 13.05
C GLU A 50 -0.73 -10.63 12.40
N LEU A 51 -1.72 -11.01 13.20
CA LEU A 51 -2.98 -11.56 12.72
C LEU A 51 -3.73 -10.56 11.83
N ASN A 52 -3.84 -9.31 12.27
CA ASN A 52 -4.47 -8.24 11.49
C ASN A 52 -3.69 -7.95 10.21
N ALA A 53 -2.35 -7.93 10.25
CA ALA A 53 -1.53 -7.76 9.06
C ALA A 53 -1.72 -8.92 8.05
N LYS A 54 -1.78 -10.17 8.53
CA LYS A 54 -2.07 -11.35 7.71
C LYS A 54 -3.47 -11.28 7.10
N GLN A 55 -4.47 -10.84 7.85
CA GLN A 55 -5.84 -10.68 7.36
C GLN A 55 -5.92 -9.61 6.27
N ILE A 56 -5.31 -8.44 6.48
CA ILE A 56 -5.23 -7.38 5.47
C ILE A 56 -4.50 -7.88 4.21
N SER A 57 -3.41 -8.63 4.37
CA SER A 57 -2.67 -9.22 3.25
C SER A 57 -3.54 -10.18 2.43
N LYS A 58 -4.29 -11.07 3.10
CA LYS A 58 -5.26 -11.96 2.43
C LYS A 58 -6.32 -11.16 1.67
N LEU A 59 -6.92 -10.15 2.30
CA LEU A 59 -7.92 -9.29 1.66
C LEU A 59 -7.35 -8.54 0.45
N PHE A 60 -6.10 -8.10 0.51
CA PHE A 60 -5.45 -7.43 -0.62
C PHE A 60 -5.18 -8.37 -1.81
N GLN A 61 -4.93 -9.65 -1.52
CA GLN A 61 -4.76 -10.67 -2.55
C GLN A 61 -6.10 -11.07 -3.17
N VAL A 62 -7.19 -11.04 -2.40
CA VAL A 62 -8.56 -11.25 -2.88
C VAL A 62 -9.03 -10.02 -3.64
N ARG A 63 -8.89 -10.05 -4.95
CA ARG A 63 -9.38 -9.01 -5.85
C ARG A 63 -9.99 -9.63 -7.11
N PRO A 64 -11.02 -8.99 -7.69
CA PRO A 64 -11.74 -9.54 -8.84
C PRO A 64 -10.85 -9.72 -10.07
N GLN A 65 -9.81 -8.89 -10.22
CA GLN A 65 -8.85 -9.02 -11.32
C GLN A 65 -7.43 -9.21 -10.78
N LYS A 66 -6.71 -10.16 -11.38
CA LYS A 66 -5.28 -10.36 -11.10
C LYS A 66 -4.50 -9.10 -11.49
N PRO A 67 -3.43 -8.73 -10.75
CA PRO A 67 -2.66 -7.52 -11.04
C PRO A 67 -2.14 -7.47 -12.48
N ARG A 68 -1.76 -8.64 -13.04
CA ARG A 68 -1.34 -8.74 -14.43
C ARG A 68 -2.42 -8.33 -15.43
N ALA A 69 -3.67 -8.70 -15.18
CA ALA A 69 -4.78 -8.38 -16.07
C ALA A 69 -5.11 -6.88 -16.00
N VAL A 70 -5.03 -6.29 -14.81
CA VAL A 70 -5.17 -4.83 -14.63
C VAL A 70 -4.06 -4.08 -15.36
N ALA A 71 -2.82 -4.57 -15.30
CA ALA A 71 -1.70 -3.97 -16.03
C ALA A 71 -1.88 -4.05 -17.55
N LEU A 72 -2.24 -5.22 -18.09
CA LEU A 72 -2.54 -5.39 -19.52
C LEU A 72 -3.70 -4.49 -19.96
N TRP A 73 -4.78 -4.44 -19.19
CA TRP A 73 -5.91 -3.57 -19.47
C TRP A 73 -5.50 -2.09 -19.51
N GLY A 74 -4.63 -1.65 -18.60
CA GLY A 74 -4.11 -0.28 -18.58
C GLY A 74 -3.28 0.05 -19.82
N ILE A 75 -2.44 -0.89 -20.26
CA ILE A 75 -1.67 -0.76 -21.51
C ILE A 75 -2.62 -0.67 -22.71
N ASP A 76 -3.58 -1.59 -22.83
CA ASP A 76 -4.58 -1.59 -23.89
C ASP A 76 -5.44 -0.32 -23.89
N TYR A 77 -5.74 0.23 -22.72
CA TYR A 77 -6.46 1.48 -22.58
C TYR A 77 -5.64 2.65 -23.12
N VAL A 78 -4.37 2.78 -22.71
CA VAL A 78 -3.48 3.84 -23.23
C VAL A 78 -3.31 3.72 -24.74
N ILE A 79 -3.09 2.52 -25.28
CA ILE A 79 -2.95 2.31 -26.73
C ILE A 79 -4.22 2.75 -27.47
N ARG A 80 -5.41 2.36 -27.00
CA ARG A 80 -6.69 2.74 -27.64
C ARG A 80 -6.99 4.24 -27.52
N SER A 81 -6.70 4.85 -26.37
CA SER A 81 -6.92 6.27 -26.14
C SER A 81 -5.91 7.15 -26.89
N SER A 82 -4.66 6.68 -27.04
CA SER A 82 -3.62 7.37 -27.82
C SER A 82 -3.88 7.26 -29.32
N SER A 83 -4.30 6.08 -29.79
CA SER A 83 -4.66 5.85 -31.20
C SER A 83 -5.98 6.52 -31.61
N ALA A 84 -6.85 6.90 -30.65
CA ALA A 84 -8.02 7.73 -30.91
C ALA A 84 -7.67 9.22 -31.14
N CYS A 85 -6.53 9.71 -30.63
CA CYS A 85 -6.13 11.11 -30.80
C CYS A 85 -5.10 11.29 -31.94
N CYS A 86 -4.21 10.32 -32.13
CA CYS A 86 -3.23 10.33 -33.22
C CYS A 86 -3.22 8.98 -33.94
N SER A 87 -3.94 8.92 -35.08
CA SER A 87 -3.74 7.87 -36.08
C SER A 87 -2.40 8.11 -36.78
N THR A 88 -1.30 7.67 -36.17
CA THR A 88 -0.04 7.41 -36.89
C THR A 88 0.70 6.28 -36.18
N THR A 89 0.49 5.08 -36.72
CA THR A 89 1.41 3.94 -36.81
C THR A 89 2.25 3.59 -35.57
N ILE A 90 1.82 2.57 -34.82
CA ILE A 90 2.73 1.75 -33.99
C ILE A 90 2.83 0.37 -34.64
N TYR A 91 3.83 0.23 -35.52
CA TYR A 91 4.26 -1.01 -36.15
C TYR A 91 5.48 -1.56 -35.42
N VAL A 92 5.43 -1.70 -34.08
CA VAL A 92 6.60 -2.22 -33.34
C VAL A 92 6.17 -3.02 -32.12
N ILE A 93 5.48 -4.15 -32.32
CA ILE A 93 5.60 -5.29 -31.39
C ILE A 93 5.33 -6.60 -32.17
N ASN A 94 6.23 -6.95 -33.07
CA ASN A 94 6.42 -8.33 -33.52
C ASN A 94 7.92 -8.61 -33.47
N VAL A 95 8.39 -8.99 -32.29
CA VAL A 95 9.63 -9.73 -32.04
C VAL A 95 9.30 -10.81 -31.04
#